data_AF-A0A1H8UHW6-F1
#
_entry.id   AF-A0A1H8UHW6-F1
#
_cell.length_a   1.000
_cell.length_b   1.000
_cell.length_c   1.000
_cell.angle_alpha   90.00
_cell.angle_beta   90.00
_cell.angle_gamma   90.00
#
_symmetry.space_group_name_H-M   'P 1'
#
loop_
_entity.id
_entity.type
_entity.pdbx_description
1 polymer ?
#
loop_
_entity_poly.entity_id
_entity_poly.type
_entity_poly.pdbx_seq_one_letter_code
_entity_poly.pdbx_strand_id
1 'polypeptide(L)'
;MEMAQVAAVLARIEARDTPPEDLKQIVLSLDMAENFRAFGSLCGRECQILKLHHDIEGTDMFPRIEAAGGGMFREVVAKLLSEHEVVHELIIRLGRAADTLAEDPSDANFVQAATTFRKLEQVVRSHFGYEETELTEAIGYYLGSI
;
A
#
# COMPACT_ATOMS: atom_id res chain seq x y z
N MET A 1 6.15 2.55 8.51
CA MET A 1 5.70 1.75 7.35
C MET A 1 6.08 2.48 6.08
N GLU A 2 6.52 1.74 5.06
CA GLU A 2 7.05 2.31 3.81
C GLU A 2 5.99 3.11 3.00
N MET A 3 4.69 2.79 3.11
CA MET A 3 3.59 3.63 2.57
C MET A 3 3.59 5.07 3.10
N ALA A 4 4.04 5.30 4.35
CA ALA A 4 4.16 6.65 4.91
C ALA A 4 5.26 7.47 4.21
N GLN A 5 6.28 6.81 3.66
CA GLN A 5 7.32 7.46 2.85
C GLN A 5 6.74 7.94 1.52
N VAL A 6 5.91 7.13 0.86
CA VAL A 6 5.19 7.53 -0.37
C VAL A 6 4.26 8.71 -0.09
N ALA A 7 3.50 8.66 1.01
CA ALA A 7 2.64 9.75 1.44
C ALA A 7 3.42 11.04 1.74
N ALA A 8 4.59 10.93 2.37
CA ALA A 8 5.46 12.07 2.64
C ALA A 8 6.04 12.69 1.36
N VAL A 9 6.42 11.88 0.37
CA VAL A 9 6.85 12.37 -0.94
C VAL A 9 5.69 13.11 -1.63
N LEU A 10 4.49 12.52 -1.64
CA LEU A 10 3.30 13.12 -2.24
C LEU A 10 2.97 14.50 -1.65
N ALA A 11 2.92 14.60 -0.32
CA ALA A 11 2.60 15.85 0.37
C ALA A 11 3.57 17.00 0.03
N ARG A 12 4.84 16.66 -0.24
CA ARG A 12 5.89 17.65 -0.53
C ARG A 12 5.86 18.13 -1.97
N ILE A 13 5.54 17.23 -2.90
CA ILE A 13 5.26 17.58 -4.29
C ILE A 13 4.09 18.57 -4.35
N GLU A 14 3.04 18.34 -3.56
CA GLU A 14 1.89 19.24 -3.47
C GLU A 14 2.22 20.59 -2.83
N ALA A 15 3.06 20.61 -1.81
CA ALA A 15 3.51 21.83 -1.14
C ALA A 15 4.47 22.67 -1.99
N ARG A 16 5.08 22.10 -3.06
CA ARG A 16 6.18 22.71 -3.84
C ARG A 16 7.39 23.10 -2.97
N ASP A 17 7.59 22.37 -1.86
CA ASP A 17 8.61 22.67 -0.85
C ASP A 17 10.00 22.09 -1.21
N THR A 18 11.06 22.77 -0.78
CA THR A 18 12.45 22.29 -0.93
C THR A 18 12.78 21.21 0.13
N PRO A 19 13.41 20.07 -0.23
CA PRO A 19 13.62 18.94 0.70
C PRO A 19 14.65 19.12 1.83
N PRO A 20 14.51 18.48 3.02
CA PRO A 20 15.65 18.14 3.88
C PRO A 20 16.63 17.21 3.17
N GLU A 21 17.90 17.22 3.61
CA GLU A 21 19.05 16.65 2.89
C GLU A 21 18.87 15.18 2.50
N ASP A 22 18.25 14.39 3.39
CA ASP A 22 18.11 12.93 3.24
C ASP A 22 17.10 12.56 2.14
N LEU A 23 16.16 13.47 1.86
CA LEU A 23 15.11 13.30 0.84
C LEU A 23 15.45 14.03 -0.47
N LYS A 24 16.58 14.75 -0.50
CA LYS A 24 17.03 15.44 -1.70
C LYS A 24 17.23 14.49 -2.87
N GLN A 25 17.75 13.28 -2.67
CA GLN A 25 17.97 12.32 -3.75
C GLN A 25 16.68 11.89 -4.49
N ILE A 26 15.52 11.96 -3.82
CA ILE A 26 14.23 11.54 -4.39
C ILE A 26 13.48 12.72 -5.03
N VAL A 27 13.74 13.96 -4.58
CA VAL A 27 12.94 15.15 -4.93
C VAL A 27 13.76 16.29 -5.60
N LEU A 28 15.10 16.21 -5.65
CA LEU A 28 15.96 17.28 -6.21
C LEU A 28 16.08 17.33 -7.72
N SER A 29 15.17 16.69 -8.44
CA SER A 29 14.98 17.20 -9.77
C SER A 29 14.24 18.53 -9.69
N LEU A 30 14.84 19.58 -10.25
CA LEU A 30 14.14 20.83 -10.55
C LEU A 30 13.05 20.64 -11.63
N ASP A 31 12.94 19.44 -12.21
CA ASP A 31 11.89 19.04 -13.12
C ASP A 31 10.76 18.33 -12.36
N MET A 32 9.57 18.95 -12.36
CA MET A 32 8.34 18.35 -11.84
C MET A 32 8.06 16.97 -12.46
N ALA A 33 8.44 16.76 -13.72
CA ALA A 33 8.27 15.48 -14.39
C ALA A 33 9.17 14.37 -13.81
N GLU A 34 10.35 14.69 -13.29
CA GLU A 34 11.21 13.72 -12.59
C GLU A 34 10.66 13.39 -11.20
N ASN A 35 10.11 14.37 -10.49
CA ASN A 35 9.46 14.14 -9.19
C ASN A 35 8.25 13.21 -9.31
N PHE A 36 7.44 13.40 -10.36
CA PHE A 36 6.31 12.52 -10.65
C PHE A 36 6.74 11.10 -11.01
N ARG A 37 7.82 10.94 -11.78
CA ARG A 37 8.39 9.62 -12.10
C ARG A 37 8.94 8.90 -10.85
N ALA A 38 9.61 9.62 -9.97
CA ALA A 38 10.12 9.08 -8.72
C ALA A 38 8.97 8.61 -7.80
N PHE A 39 7.91 9.41 -7.68
CA PHE A 39 6.69 9.04 -6.95
C PHE A 39 6.08 7.74 -7.50
N GLY A 40 5.89 7.65 -8.82
CA GLY A 40 5.37 6.45 -9.47
C GLY A 40 6.19 5.20 -9.19
N SER A 41 7.52 5.33 -9.25
CA SER A 41 8.46 4.21 -9.03
C SER A 41 8.43 3.70 -7.58
N LEU A 42 8.43 4.60 -6.60
CA LEU A 42 8.35 4.24 -5.18
C LEU A 42 6.98 3.61 -4.87
N CYS A 43 5.90 4.21 -5.35
CA CYS A 43 4.55 3.70 -5.20
C CYS A 43 4.41 2.27 -5.77
N GLY A 44 4.99 2.01 -6.94
CA GLY A 44 4.98 0.68 -7.56
C GLY A 44 5.69 -0.39 -6.74
N ARG A 45 6.83 -0.06 -6.12
CA ARG A 45 7.54 -0.96 -5.19
C ARG A 45 6.67 -1.31 -3.98
N GLU A 46 6.06 -0.32 -3.33
CA GLU A 46 5.22 -0.55 -2.15
C GLU A 46 4.00 -1.42 -2.47
N CYS A 47 3.38 -1.22 -3.63
CA CYS A 47 2.28 -2.07 -4.09
C CYS A 47 2.71 -3.52 -4.31
N GLN A 48 3.95 -3.77 -4.76
CA GLN A 48 4.46 -5.14 -4.94
C GLN A 48 4.68 -5.84 -3.59
N ILE A 49 5.22 -5.12 -2.59
CA ILE A 49 5.41 -5.65 -1.23
C ILE A 49 4.06 -5.99 -0.61
N LEU A 50 3.09 -5.08 -0.71
CA LEU A 50 1.74 -5.30 -0.19
C LEU A 50 1.06 -6.53 -0.83
N LYS A 51 1.21 -6.69 -2.15
CA LYS A 51 0.70 -7.87 -2.85
C LYS A 51 1.37 -9.15 -2.35
N LEU A 52 2.70 -9.17 -2.21
CA LEU A 52 3.43 -10.34 -1.70
C LEU A 52 2.94 -10.72 -0.29
N HIS A 53 2.73 -9.73 0.56
CA HIS A 53 2.20 -9.91 1.89
C HIS A 53 0.80 -10.57 1.88
N HIS A 54 -0.15 -10.04 1.10
CA HIS A 54 -1.48 -10.66 0.98
C HIS A 54 -1.44 -12.05 0.33
N ASP A 55 -0.53 -12.29 -0.62
CA ASP A 55 -0.34 -13.59 -1.25
C ASP A 55 0.08 -14.63 -0.19
N ILE A 56 1.00 -14.27 0.73
CA ILE A 56 1.41 -15.13 1.85
C ILE A 56 0.23 -15.40 2.80
N GLU A 57 -0.54 -14.37 3.13
CA GLU A 57 -1.69 -14.52 4.02
C GLU A 57 -2.76 -15.42 3.46
N GLY A 58 -3.18 -15.16 2.21
CA GLY A 58 -4.24 -15.91 1.57
C GLY A 58 -3.85 -17.35 1.25
N THR A 59 -2.58 -17.62 0.94
CA THR A 59 -2.14 -18.97 0.53
C THR A 59 -1.56 -19.82 1.66
N ASP A 60 -1.07 -19.21 2.76
CA ASP A 60 -0.48 -19.95 3.89
C ASP A 60 -1.06 -19.56 5.25
N MET A 61 -0.94 -18.29 5.68
CA MET A 61 -1.24 -17.94 7.08
C MET A 61 -2.71 -18.12 7.45
N PHE A 62 -3.65 -17.60 6.65
CA PHE A 62 -5.08 -17.70 6.95
C PHE A 62 -5.58 -19.15 6.95
N PRO A 63 -5.25 -20.03 5.97
CA PRO A 63 -5.59 -21.44 6.04
C PRO A 63 -5.12 -22.14 7.33
N ARG A 64 -3.91 -21.81 7.80
CA ARG A 64 -3.33 -22.39 9.04
C ARG A 64 -4.05 -21.90 10.29
N ILE A 65 -4.38 -20.62 10.36
CA ILE A 65 -5.16 -20.02 11.46
C ILE A 65 -6.56 -20.64 11.53
N GLU A 66 -7.26 -20.78 10.41
CA GLU A 66 -8.59 -21.40 10.39
C GLU A 66 -8.55 -22.87 10.84
N ALA A 67 -7.56 -23.63 10.36
CA ALA A 67 -7.38 -25.02 10.72
C ALA A 67 -7.07 -25.21 12.22
N ALA A 68 -6.18 -24.39 12.77
CA ALA A 68 -5.76 -24.48 14.16
C ALA A 68 -6.82 -23.93 15.14
N GLY A 69 -7.56 -22.90 14.73
CA GLY A 69 -8.63 -22.28 15.51
C GLY A 69 -9.97 -23.01 15.47
N GLY A 70 -10.06 -24.16 14.81
CA GLY A 70 -11.29 -24.96 14.75
C GLY A 70 -12.49 -24.21 14.13
N GLY A 71 -12.23 -23.26 13.22
CA GLY A 71 -13.25 -22.43 12.58
C GLY A 71 -13.62 -21.13 13.32
N MET A 72 -13.01 -20.82 14.47
CA MET A 72 -13.27 -19.59 15.23
C MET A 72 -13.02 -18.30 14.41
N PHE A 73 -12.06 -18.34 13.48
CA PHE A 73 -11.64 -17.16 12.70
C PHE A 73 -12.27 -17.09 11.30
N ARG A 74 -13.20 -17.99 10.95
CA ARG A 74 -13.70 -18.10 9.57
C ARG A 74 -14.28 -16.79 9.03
N GLU A 75 -15.12 -16.13 9.81
CA GLU A 75 -15.74 -14.87 9.39
C GLU A 75 -14.73 -13.73 9.29
N VAL A 76 -13.72 -13.70 10.19
CA VAL A 76 -12.62 -12.73 10.15
C VAL A 76 -11.80 -12.91 8.89
N VAL A 77 -11.36 -14.14 8.61
CA VAL A 77 -10.59 -14.49 7.41
C VAL A 77 -11.37 -14.22 6.13
N ALA A 78 -12.66 -14.59 6.07
CA ALA A 78 -13.50 -14.32 4.92
C ALA A 78 -13.61 -12.82 4.63
N LYS A 79 -13.75 -11.99 5.67
CA LYS A 79 -13.75 -10.53 5.53
C LYS A 79 -12.39 -10.01 5.04
N LEU A 80 -11.28 -10.46 5.63
CA LEU A 80 -9.93 -10.03 5.21
C LEU A 80 -9.66 -10.38 3.74
N LEU A 81 -10.00 -11.59 3.30
CA LEU A 81 -9.89 -11.99 1.90
C LEU A 81 -10.74 -11.11 0.96
N SER A 82 -11.96 -10.74 1.38
CA SER A 82 -12.79 -9.79 0.61
C SER A 82 -12.17 -8.39 0.56
N GLU A 83 -11.52 -7.95 1.63
CA GLU A 83 -10.77 -6.69 1.65
C GLU A 83 -9.53 -6.74 0.75
N HIS A 84 -8.84 -7.88 0.66
CA HIS A 84 -7.72 -8.08 -0.27
C HIS A 84 -8.14 -7.82 -1.73
N GLU A 85 -9.33 -8.27 -2.13
CA GLU A 85 -9.85 -8.00 -3.48
C GLU A 85 -9.99 -6.49 -3.75
N VAL A 86 -10.51 -5.74 -2.78
CA VAL A 86 -10.64 -4.27 -2.89
C VAL A 86 -9.28 -3.61 -2.95
N VAL A 87 -8.33 -4.04 -2.12
CA VAL A 87 -6.96 -3.50 -2.12
C VAL A 87 -6.26 -3.80 -3.45
N HIS A 88 -6.36 -5.03 -3.97
CA HIS A 88 -5.76 -5.41 -5.25
C HIS A 88 -6.34 -4.62 -6.43
N GLU A 89 -7.65 -4.37 -6.45
CA GLU A 89 -8.25 -3.51 -7.47
C GLU A 89 -7.73 -2.06 -7.37
N LEU A 90 -7.52 -1.53 -6.16
CA LEU A 90 -6.92 -0.20 -5.97
C LEU A 90 -5.46 -0.17 -6.41
N ILE A 91 -4.69 -1.23 -6.18
CA ILE A 91 -3.31 -1.36 -6.69
C ILE A 91 -3.30 -1.33 -8.22
N ILE A 92 -4.21 -2.06 -8.88
CA ILE A 92 -4.31 -2.07 -10.36
C ILE A 92 -4.63 -0.66 -10.89
N ARG A 93 -5.59 0.03 -10.27
CA ARG A 93 -5.96 1.40 -10.66
C ARG A 93 -4.80 2.37 -10.45
N LEU A 94 -4.08 2.22 -9.34
CA LEU A 94 -2.94 3.06 -9.04
C LEU A 94 -1.78 2.80 -10.01
N GLY A 95 -1.52 1.55 -10.37
CA GLY A 95 -0.56 1.19 -11.42
C GLY A 95 -0.88 1.88 -12.74
N ARG A 96 -2.13 1.80 -13.21
CA ARG A 96 -2.57 2.49 -14.44
C ARG A 96 -2.40 4.01 -14.34
N ALA A 97 -2.74 4.61 -13.21
CA ALA A 97 -2.58 6.05 -12.99
C ALA A 97 -1.09 6.45 -12.95
N ALA A 98 -0.23 5.61 -12.37
CA ALA A 98 1.22 5.82 -12.35
C ALA A 98 1.83 5.70 -13.75
N ASP A 99 1.40 4.71 -14.55
CA ASP A 99 1.82 4.56 -15.94
C ASP A 99 1.43 5.79 -16.77
N THR A 100 0.17 6.24 -16.64
CA THR A 100 -0.31 7.46 -17.31
C THR A 100 0.48 8.70 -16.89
N LEU A 101 0.79 8.83 -15.59
CA LEU A 101 1.60 9.94 -15.07
C LEU A 101 3.05 9.90 -15.55
N ALA A 102 3.62 8.70 -15.74
CA ALA A 102 4.97 8.54 -16.26
C ALA A 102 5.06 8.88 -17.75
N GLU A 103 4.01 8.58 -18.52
CA GLU A 103 3.89 8.93 -19.94
C GLU A 103 3.58 10.41 -20.17
N ASP A 104 2.67 10.98 -19.37
CA ASP A 104 2.25 12.39 -19.42
C ASP A 104 2.26 13.02 -18.01
N PRO A 105 3.34 13.74 -17.63
CA PRO A 105 3.53 14.32 -16.30
C PRO A 105 2.71 15.62 -16.10
N SER A 106 1.42 15.58 -16.39
CA SER A 106 0.50 16.72 -16.22
C SER A 106 -0.07 16.79 -14.79
N ASP A 107 -0.46 18.01 -14.36
CA ASP A 107 -1.10 18.24 -13.05
C ASP A 107 -2.37 17.38 -12.87
N ALA A 108 -3.14 17.18 -13.94
CA ALA A 108 -4.36 16.37 -13.90
C ALA A 108 -4.06 14.89 -13.63
N ASN A 109 -3.06 14.33 -14.31
CA ASN A 109 -2.64 12.94 -14.10
C ASN A 109 -2.04 12.76 -12.71
N PHE A 110 -1.31 13.76 -12.20
CA PHE A 110 -0.79 13.74 -10.84
C PHE A 110 -1.92 13.72 -9.81
N VAL A 111 -2.93 14.58 -9.93
CA VAL A 111 -4.10 14.59 -9.03
C VAL A 111 -4.82 13.24 -9.05
N GLN A 112 -4.94 12.60 -10.21
CA GLN A 112 -5.55 11.27 -10.34
C GLN A 112 -4.74 10.19 -9.60
N ALA A 113 -3.43 10.14 -9.81
CA ALA A 113 -2.53 9.19 -9.13
C ALA A 113 -2.52 9.43 -7.61
N ALA A 114 -2.43 10.69 -7.18
CA ALA A 114 -2.45 11.11 -5.78
C ALA A 114 -3.77 10.71 -5.09
N THR A 115 -4.92 10.95 -5.74
CA THR A 115 -6.24 10.59 -5.21
C THR A 115 -6.38 9.08 -5.05
N THR A 116 -5.91 8.33 -6.05
CA THR A 116 -5.94 6.86 -6.03
C THR A 116 -5.04 6.31 -4.92
N PHE A 117 -3.82 6.86 -4.77
CA PHE A 117 -2.89 6.51 -3.70
C PHE A 117 -3.49 6.77 -2.32
N ARG A 118 -4.07 7.94 -2.06
CA ARG A 118 -4.70 8.24 -0.76
C ARG A 118 -5.84 7.28 -0.44
N LYS A 119 -6.61 6.90 -1.45
CA LYS A 119 -7.68 5.92 -1.24
C LYS A 119 -7.11 4.56 -0.88
N LEU A 120 -6.05 4.11 -1.56
CA LEU A 120 -5.33 2.89 -1.23
C LEU A 120 -4.76 2.96 0.20
N GLU A 121 -4.04 4.04 0.54
CA GLU A 121 -3.47 4.24 1.87
C GLU A 121 -4.55 4.17 2.97
N GLN A 122 -5.68 4.86 2.79
CA GLN A 122 -6.78 4.83 3.75
C GLN A 122 -7.32 3.41 3.94
N VAL A 123 -7.56 2.68 2.86
CA VAL A 123 -8.10 1.32 2.91
C VAL A 123 -7.11 0.37 3.56
N VAL A 124 -5.84 0.41 3.16
CA VAL A 124 -4.77 -0.44 3.71
C VAL A 124 -4.58 -0.19 5.21
N ARG A 125 -4.60 1.08 5.66
CA ARG A 125 -4.53 1.39 7.09
C ARG A 125 -5.72 0.84 7.88
N SER A 126 -6.91 0.92 7.31
CA SER A 126 -8.12 0.36 7.94
C SER A 126 -8.08 -1.16 7.98
N HIS A 127 -7.63 -1.79 6.89
CA HIS A 127 -7.49 -3.23 6.74
C HIS A 127 -6.50 -3.80 7.77
N PHE A 128 -5.28 -3.26 7.82
CA PHE A 128 -4.28 -3.65 8.82
C PHE A 128 -4.76 -3.46 10.25
N GLY A 129 -5.45 -2.37 10.55
CA GLY A 129 -5.98 -2.14 11.89
C GLY A 129 -7.01 -3.20 12.30
N TYR A 130 -7.83 -3.67 11.37
CA TYR A 130 -8.77 -4.76 11.61
C TYR A 130 -8.04 -6.10 11.78
N GLU A 131 -7.10 -6.42 10.90
CA GLU A 131 -6.30 -7.64 11.01
C GLU A 131 -5.55 -7.73 12.34
N GLU A 132 -4.84 -6.66 12.73
CA GLU A 132 -4.08 -6.62 13.98
C GLU A 132 -5.00 -6.82 15.19
N THR A 133 -6.17 -6.17 15.18
CA THR A 133 -7.16 -6.30 16.26
C THR A 133 -7.67 -7.74 16.40
N GLU A 134 -7.92 -8.43 15.29
CA GLU A 134 -8.59 -9.73 15.30
C GLU A 134 -7.63 -10.93 15.34
N LEU A 135 -6.44 -10.81 14.75
CA LEU A 135 -5.56 -11.96 14.48
C LEU A 135 -4.20 -11.92 15.17
N THR A 136 -3.74 -10.80 15.74
CA THR A 136 -2.40 -10.74 16.35
C THR A 136 -2.18 -11.79 17.44
N GLU A 137 -3.15 -11.99 18.34
CA GLU A 137 -3.05 -13.03 19.38
C GLU A 137 -3.08 -14.45 18.77
N ALA A 138 -3.94 -14.66 17.78
CA ALA A 138 -4.07 -15.94 17.09
C ALA A 138 -2.79 -16.33 16.36
N ILE A 139 -2.15 -15.37 15.67
CA ILE A 139 -0.86 -15.56 15.01
C ILE A 139 0.19 -15.98 16.05
N GLY A 140 0.33 -15.23 17.14
CA GLY A 140 1.31 -15.53 18.19
C GLY A 140 1.09 -16.90 18.84
N TYR A 141 -0.16 -17.31 19.02
CA TYR A 141 -0.52 -18.58 19.64
C TYR A 141 -0.40 -19.78 18.69
N TYR A 142 -0.94 -19.69 17.47
CA TYR A 142 -1.06 -20.82 16.53
C TYR A 142 0.10 -20.94 15.55
N LEU A 143 0.72 -19.82 15.16
CA LEU A 143 1.83 -19.80 14.20
C LEU A 143 3.19 -19.63 14.90
N GLY A 144 3.19 -19.23 16.18
CA GLY A 144 4.37 -18.86 16.94
C GLY A 144 4.85 -17.45 16.61
N SER A 145 5.97 -17.04 17.21
CA SER A 145 6.69 -15.85 16.75
C SER A 145 7.38 -16.16 15.43
N ILE A 146 6.88 -15.53 14.36
CA ILE A 146 7.53 -15.46 13.04
C ILE A 146 8.87 -14.71 13.17
#